data_AF-A0A957EEX2-F1
#
_entry.id   AF-A0A957EEX2-F1
#
_cell.length_a   1.000
_cell.length_b   1.000
_cell.length_c   1.000
_cell.angle_alpha   90.00
_cell.angle_beta   90.00
_cell.angle_gamma   90.00
#
_symmetry.space_group_name_H-M   'P 1'
#
loop_
_entity.id
_entity.type
_entity.pdbx_description
1 polymer ?
#
loop_
_entity_poly.entity_id
_entity_poly.type
_entity_poly.pdbx_seq_one_letter_code
_entity_poly.pdbx_strand_id
1 'polypeptide(L)'
;MASFNGLGMHLGNLARLSKAKTRSISPENFTGAKGEGGLATEGEGANAARELGQGWKLSPCVRIKAGTTFELADITGPGAIQQMWMTPTGAWRFSILRIYWDDQVHPSVECPVGDFFASGWGEFAQLSSLAVCVNPGSAFNSYWEMPFRQRCRITMTNIASEDMVLYYQINYTLTDVPEDAAYFHAQFRRVNPLPYKDVYTILDGVHEQGQYVGTYLAWGVNNNGWWGEGEIKFYLDGDDEFPTIAGTGTEDYFGGAWNFEHPQGQYGTFSTPYLG
;
A
#
# COMPACT_ATOMS: atom_id res chain seq x y z
N MET A 1 31.98 -4.21 12.53
CA MET A 1 30.75 -4.38 11.74
C MET A 1 29.57 -4.02 12.61
N ALA A 2 28.69 -3.13 12.15
CA ALA A 2 27.43 -2.90 12.84
C ALA A 2 26.63 -4.22 12.91
N SER A 3 26.06 -4.53 14.07
CA SER A 3 25.14 -5.66 14.21
C SER A 3 23.90 -5.43 13.34
N PHE A 4 23.27 -6.50 12.87
CA PHE A 4 22.04 -6.41 12.12
C PHE A 4 20.95 -5.70 12.94
N ASN A 5 20.37 -4.62 12.41
CA ASN A 5 19.36 -3.83 13.11
C ASN A 5 17.93 -4.34 12.90
N GLY A 6 17.72 -5.37 12.07
CA GLY A 6 16.40 -5.97 11.81
C GLY A 6 15.61 -5.33 10.66
N LEU A 7 16.17 -4.36 9.95
CA LEU A 7 15.63 -3.79 8.71
C LEU A 7 16.25 -4.46 7.48
N GLY A 8 15.65 -4.29 6.30
CA GLY A 8 16.13 -4.90 5.06
C GLY A 8 16.06 -6.43 5.08
N MET A 9 15.01 -6.99 5.68
CA MET A 9 14.82 -8.44 5.77
C MET A 9 14.61 -9.05 4.37
N HIS A 10 15.39 -10.08 4.04
CA HIS A 10 15.26 -10.84 2.79
C HIS A 10 15.74 -12.28 2.98
N LEU A 11 15.45 -13.18 2.04
CA LEU A 11 15.77 -14.61 2.17
C LEU A 11 17.24 -14.89 2.52
N GLY A 12 18.17 -14.13 1.93
CA GLY A 12 19.60 -14.23 2.20
C GLY A 12 20.06 -13.84 3.61
N ASN A 13 19.23 -13.21 4.45
CA ASN A 13 19.64 -12.73 5.78
C ASN A 13 18.74 -13.20 6.94
N LEU A 14 17.78 -14.10 6.70
CA LEU A 14 16.83 -14.59 7.71
C LEU A 14 17.47 -15.17 8.98
N ALA A 15 18.65 -15.77 8.87
CA ALA A 15 19.35 -16.40 9.99
C ALA A 15 20.08 -15.40 10.91
N ARG A 16 20.09 -14.10 10.58
CA ARG A 16 20.77 -13.07 11.38
C ARG A 16 19.91 -12.69 12.58
N LEU A 17 20.54 -12.65 13.77
CA LEU A 17 19.90 -12.14 14.98
C LEU A 17 19.95 -10.61 15.01
N SER A 18 18.84 -9.98 15.41
CA SER A 18 18.76 -8.54 15.69
C SER A 18 18.22 -8.30 17.11
N LYS A 19 18.41 -7.07 17.61
CA LYS A 19 17.79 -6.61 18.86
C LYS A 19 16.49 -5.84 18.62
N ALA A 20 16.00 -5.83 17.38
CA ALA A 20 14.78 -5.12 17.00
C ALA A 20 13.58 -5.69 17.75
N LYS A 21 12.59 -4.83 18.03
CA LYS A 21 11.38 -5.21 18.77
C LYS A 21 10.20 -5.29 17.80
N THR A 22 9.86 -6.49 17.38
CA THR A 22 8.65 -6.72 16.57
C THR A 22 7.38 -6.45 17.36
N ARG A 23 6.41 -5.82 16.70
CA ARG A 23 5.09 -5.46 17.24
C ARG A 23 4.04 -5.61 16.13
N SER A 24 2.78 -5.66 16.54
CA SER A 24 1.64 -5.79 15.64
C SER A 24 0.45 -5.02 16.21
N ILE A 25 -0.12 -4.11 15.41
CA ILE A 25 -1.38 -3.43 15.74
C ILE A 25 -2.51 -4.09 14.95
N SER A 26 -3.61 -4.36 15.63
CA SER A 26 -4.85 -4.88 15.02
C SER A 26 -6.04 -4.52 15.90
N PRO A 27 -7.28 -4.80 15.47
CA PRO A 27 -8.47 -4.67 16.32
C PRO A 27 -8.47 -5.51 17.63
N GLU A 28 -7.51 -6.43 17.77
CA GLU A 28 -7.26 -7.21 18.99
C GLU A 28 -6.12 -6.64 19.86
N ASN A 29 -5.40 -5.62 19.37
CA ASN A 29 -4.33 -4.91 20.06
C ASN A 29 -4.13 -3.51 19.44
N PHE A 30 -4.95 -2.54 19.81
CA PHE A 30 -4.96 -1.21 19.18
C PHE A 30 -3.66 -0.41 19.38
N THR A 31 -2.89 -0.70 20.44
CA THR A 31 -1.63 -0.01 20.72
C THR A 31 -0.41 -0.79 20.20
N GLY A 32 -0.61 -2.07 19.87
CA GLY A 32 0.46 -3.01 19.56
C GLY A 32 1.37 -3.32 20.74
N ALA A 33 0.98 -2.98 21.97
CA ALA A 33 1.80 -3.17 23.15
C ALA A 33 2.10 -4.66 23.43
N LYS A 34 3.25 -4.91 24.06
CA LYS A 34 3.72 -6.27 24.35
C LYS A 34 2.80 -6.92 25.37
N GLY A 35 2.21 -8.06 25.01
CA GLY A 35 1.34 -8.82 25.90
C GLY A 35 -0.13 -8.37 25.92
N GLU A 36 -0.49 -7.38 25.11
CA GLU A 36 -1.83 -6.76 25.10
C GLU A 36 -2.73 -7.26 23.95
N GLY A 37 -2.39 -8.39 23.33
CA GLY A 37 -3.17 -8.97 22.23
C GLY A 37 -4.27 -9.91 22.71
N GLY A 38 -5.45 -9.83 22.07
CA GLY A 38 -6.59 -10.71 22.36
C GLY A 38 -7.29 -10.40 23.68
N LEU A 39 -7.13 -9.17 24.18
CA LEU A 39 -7.72 -8.73 25.44
C LEU A 39 -9.21 -8.34 25.32
N ALA A 40 -9.74 -8.28 24.10
CA ALA A 40 -11.13 -7.94 23.86
C ALA A 40 -12.07 -8.88 24.64
N THR A 41 -13.09 -8.30 25.28
CA THR A 41 -14.18 -9.05 25.95
C THR A 41 -15.48 -8.99 25.16
N GLU A 42 -15.55 -8.12 24.16
CA GLU A 42 -16.68 -7.91 23.25
C GLU A 42 -16.16 -7.59 21.85
N GLY A 43 -17.03 -7.74 20.85
CA GLY A 43 -16.72 -7.43 19.46
C GLY A 43 -17.49 -8.31 18.47
N GLU A 44 -17.32 -8.01 17.18
CA GLU A 44 -18.05 -8.68 16.09
C GLU A 44 -17.72 -10.20 15.98
N GLY A 45 -16.65 -10.66 16.62
CA GLY A 45 -16.25 -12.07 16.72
C GLY A 45 -16.87 -12.83 17.90
N ALA A 46 -17.55 -12.16 18.83
CA ALA A 46 -17.98 -12.74 20.09
C ALA A 46 -18.90 -13.97 19.95
N ASN A 47 -19.81 -13.98 18.97
CA ASN A 47 -20.66 -15.14 18.73
C ASN A 47 -19.86 -16.37 18.24
N ALA A 48 -18.87 -16.15 17.38
CA ALA A 48 -17.98 -17.20 16.91
C ALA A 48 -17.06 -17.72 18.03
N ALA A 49 -16.62 -16.83 18.93
CA ALA A 49 -15.76 -17.14 20.07
C ALA A 49 -16.52 -17.46 21.37
N ARG A 50 -17.84 -17.67 21.33
CA ARG A 50 -18.72 -17.77 22.51
C ARG A 50 -18.31 -18.87 23.52
N GLU A 51 -17.69 -19.94 23.04
CA GLU A 51 -17.19 -21.07 23.85
C GLU A 51 -15.70 -20.97 24.20
N LEU A 52 -15.00 -19.97 23.65
CA LEU A 52 -13.55 -19.80 23.77
C LEU A 52 -13.17 -18.68 24.75
N GLY A 53 -13.89 -17.56 24.73
CA GLY A 53 -13.68 -16.42 25.63
C GLY A 53 -12.42 -15.59 25.32
N GLN A 54 -12.03 -14.75 26.29
CA GLN A 54 -10.89 -13.82 26.17
C GLN A 54 -9.59 -14.55 25.81
N GLY A 55 -8.73 -13.92 25.00
CA GLY A 55 -7.53 -14.52 24.41
C GLY A 55 -7.74 -15.11 23.01
N TRP A 56 -8.98 -15.19 22.55
CA TRP A 56 -9.36 -15.59 21.18
C TRP A 56 -9.88 -14.39 20.39
N LYS A 57 -10.21 -14.62 19.10
CA LYS A 57 -10.63 -13.61 18.12
C LYS A 57 -12.04 -13.08 18.41
N LEU A 58 -12.16 -12.17 19.38
CA LEU A 58 -13.41 -11.54 19.86
C LEU A 58 -13.73 -10.22 19.13
N SER A 59 -12.71 -9.42 18.83
CA SER A 59 -12.79 -8.14 18.12
C SER A 59 -11.91 -8.18 16.88
N PRO A 60 -12.36 -8.83 15.79
CA PRO A 60 -11.50 -9.08 14.63
C PRO A 60 -11.38 -7.90 13.66
N CYS A 61 -12.26 -6.91 13.79
CA CYS A 61 -12.43 -5.82 12.86
C CYS A 61 -12.87 -4.55 13.59
N VAL A 62 -12.77 -3.42 12.88
CA VAL A 62 -13.36 -2.14 13.28
C VAL A 62 -14.45 -1.75 12.30
N ARG A 63 -15.39 -0.92 12.78
CA ARG A 63 -16.38 -0.26 11.94
C ARG A 63 -16.02 1.22 11.82
N ILE A 64 -15.74 1.67 10.61
CA ILE A 64 -15.45 3.08 10.33
C ILE A 64 -16.72 3.71 9.77
N LYS A 65 -17.28 4.65 10.53
CA LYS A 65 -18.54 5.30 10.21
C LYS A 65 -18.44 6.15 8.95
N ALA A 66 -19.56 6.31 8.26
CA ALA A 66 -19.66 7.22 7.12
C ALA A 66 -19.14 8.63 7.51
N GLY A 67 -18.27 9.20 6.67
CA GLY A 67 -17.70 10.54 6.86
C GLY A 67 -16.67 10.68 7.99
N THR A 68 -16.24 9.59 8.64
CA THR A 68 -15.29 9.68 9.77
C THR A 68 -13.90 9.15 9.44
N THR A 69 -12.93 9.59 10.23
CA THR A 69 -11.55 9.11 10.22
C THR A 69 -11.31 8.21 11.43
N PHE A 70 -10.69 7.06 11.19
CA PHE A 70 -10.23 6.14 12.21
C PHE A 70 -8.70 6.09 12.22
N GLU A 71 -8.09 6.16 13.39
CA GLU A 71 -6.65 5.99 13.57
C GLU A 71 -6.30 4.50 13.66
N LEU A 72 -5.63 3.99 12.63
CA LEU A 72 -5.25 2.57 12.53
C LEU A 72 -3.98 2.26 13.32
N ALA A 73 -3.08 3.24 13.43
CA ALA A 73 -1.85 3.10 14.19
C ALA A 73 -1.31 4.47 14.61
N ASP A 74 -0.78 4.52 15.83
CA ASP A 74 0.03 5.62 16.35
C ASP A 74 1.25 5.01 17.07
N ILE A 75 2.39 5.04 16.39
CA ILE A 75 3.60 4.33 16.80
C ILE A 75 4.67 5.37 17.13
N THR A 76 5.12 5.41 18.38
CA THR A 76 6.23 6.27 18.82
C THR A 76 7.56 5.53 18.82
N GLY A 77 8.63 6.24 18.46
CA GLY A 77 10.00 5.75 18.41
C GLY A 77 10.46 5.41 16.99
N PRO A 78 11.77 5.15 16.79
CA PRO A 78 12.30 4.78 15.49
C PRO A 78 11.95 3.33 15.15
N GLY A 79 11.70 3.07 13.87
CA GLY A 79 11.34 1.75 13.38
C GLY A 79 10.98 1.71 11.91
N ALA A 80 10.37 0.62 11.48
CA ALA A 80 9.78 0.51 10.16
C ALA A 80 8.50 -0.33 10.18
N ILE A 81 7.51 0.07 9.40
CA ILE A 81 6.43 -0.83 8.99
C ILE A 81 7.05 -1.89 8.08
N GLN A 82 6.78 -3.16 8.34
CA GLN A 82 7.32 -4.27 7.56
C GLN A 82 6.25 -5.01 6.77
N GLN A 83 5.00 -4.97 7.25
CA GLN A 83 3.89 -5.57 6.54
C GLN A 83 2.57 -4.94 6.99
N MET A 84 1.68 -4.70 6.02
CA MET A 84 0.27 -4.37 6.28
C MET A 84 -0.62 -5.41 5.61
N TRP A 85 -1.57 -5.95 6.37
CA TRP A 85 -2.67 -6.77 5.85
C TRP A 85 -3.99 -6.06 6.10
N MET A 86 -4.89 -6.05 5.12
CA MET A 86 -6.22 -5.45 5.23
C MET A 86 -7.28 -6.22 4.43
N THR A 87 -8.52 -6.20 4.90
CA THR A 87 -9.71 -6.55 4.09
C THR A 87 -10.82 -5.52 4.39
N PRO A 88 -10.93 -4.47 3.54
CA PRO A 88 -11.98 -3.47 3.64
C PRO A 88 -13.27 -3.94 2.93
N THR A 89 -14.42 -3.69 3.55
CA THR A 89 -15.73 -3.84 2.90
C THR A 89 -16.19 -2.54 2.24
N GLY A 90 -17.22 -2.61 1.39
CA GLY A 90 -17.82 -1.44 0.75
C GLY A 90 -17.00 -0.91 -0.42
N ALA A 91 -17.13 0.39 -0.71
CA ALA A 91 -16.46 1.03 -1.83
C ALA A 91 -15.01 1.40 -1.47
N TRP A 92 -14.04 0.58 -1.87
CA TRP A 92 -12.62 0.77 -1.56
C TRP A 92 -12.08 2.13 -2.00
N ARG A 93 -12.58 2.65 -3.13
CA ARG A 93 -12.19 3.97 -3.66
C ARG A 93 -12.56 5.13 -2.71
N PHE A 94 -13.50 4.92 -1.80
CA PHE A 94 -13.96 5.91 -0.82
C PHE A 94 -13.37 5.69 0.57
N SER A 95 -12.43 4.75 0.72
CA SER A 95 -11.67 4.56 1.95
C SER A 95 -10.26 5.10 1.74
N ILE A 96 -9.94 6.27 2.30
CA ILE A 96 -8.69 6.99 2.06
C ILE A 96 -7.67 6.63 3.13
N LEU A 97 -6.63 5.92 2.73
CA LEU A 97 -5.47 5.59 3.55
C LEU A 97 -4.51 6.77 3.57
N ARG A 98 -4.09 7.17 4.78
CA ARG A 98 -3.06 8.18 4.98
C ARG A 98 -1.98 7.72 5.93
N ILE A 99 -0.72 8.02 5.61
CA ILE A 99 0.43 7.75 6.47
C ILE A 99 1.25 9.02 6.66
N TYR A 100 1.62 9.29 7.91
CA TYR A 100 2.38 10.46 8.34
C TYR A 100 3.66 10.00 9.03
N TRP A 101 4.79 10.59 8.64
CA TRP A 101 6.10 10.31 9.22
C TRP A 101 6.55 11.45 10.13
N ASP A 102 7.11 11.11 11.28
CA ASP A 102 7.87 12.01 12.16
C ASP A 102 7.14 13.33 12.51
N ASP A 103 5.87 13.20 12.92
CA ASP A 103 4.98 14.29 13.35
C ASP A 103 4.68 15.36 12.28
N GLN A 104 4.99 15.08 11.01
CA GLN A 104 4.63 15.99 9.92
C GLN A 104 3.11 16.20 9.82
N VAL A 105 2.72 17.41 9.41
CA VAL A 105 1.30 17.79 9.28
C VAL A 105 0.65 17.15 8.04
N HIS A 106 1.38 17.04 6.94
CA HIS A 106 0.88 16.54 5.66
C HIS A 106 1.20 15.05 5.48
N PRO A 107 0.28 14.22 5.00
CA PRO A 107 0.56 12.81 4.79
C PRO A 107 1.56 12.60 3.63
N SER A 108 2.49 11.66 3.80
CA SER A 108 3.42 11.23 2.73
C SER A 108 2.82 10.15 1.83
N VAL A 109 1.82 9.43 2.35
CA VAL A 109 0.97 8.51 1.60
C VAL A 109 -0.45 9.03 1.69
N GLU A 110 -1.10 9.30 0.56
CA GLU A 110 -2.52 9.62 0.50
C GLU A 110 -3.14 8.98 -0.75
N CYS A 111 -3.79 7.84 -0.55
CA CYS A 111 -4.39 7.05 -1.63
C CYS A 111 -5.72 6.44 -1.17
N PRO A 112 -6.70 6.23 -2.07
CA PRO A 112 -7.74 5.26 -1.80
C PRO A 112 -7.12 3.87 -1.55
N VAL A 113 -7.67 3.13 -0.59
CA VAL A 113 -7.09 1.86 -0.14
C VAL A 113 -7.02 0.84 -1.28
N GLY A 114 -8.05 0.80 -2.15
CA GLY A 114 -8.05 -0.07 -3.33
C GLY A 114 -6.85 0.22 -4.23
N ASP A 115 -6.63 1.47 -4.60
CA ASP A 115 -5.51 1.89 -5.47
C ASP A 115 -4.14 1.63 -4.85
N PHE A 116 -3.98 1.86 -3.54
CA PHE A 116 -2.73 1.56 -2.83
C PHE A 116 -2.34 0.08 -2.95
N PHE A 117 -3.32 -0.82 -2.90
CA PHE A 117 -3.12 -2.26 -3.04
C PHE A 117 -3.39 -2.78 -4.47
N ALA A 118 -3.27 -1.92 -5.49
CA ALA A 118 -3.42 -2.29 -6.91
C ALA A 118 -4.78 -2.91 -7.30
N SER A 119 -5.85 -2.44 -6.65
CA SER A 119 -7.24 -2.86 -6.84
C SER A 119 -8.15 -1.65 -7.13
N GLY A 120 -7.74 -0.80 -8.08
CA GLY A 120 -8.42 0.45 -8.40
C GLY A 120 -9.86 0.26 -8.92
N TRP A 121 -10.14 -0.83 -9.62
CA TRP A 121 -11.48 -1.10 -10.15
C TRP A 121 -12.54 -1.44 -9.10
N GLY A 122 -12.15 -1.61 -7.83
CA GLY A 122 -13.11 -1.93 -6.77
C GLY A 122 -13.59 -3.38 -6.80
N GLU A 123 -12.89 -4.24 -7.55
CA GLU A 123 -13.17 -5.66 -7.68
C GLU A 123 -11.91 -6.50 -7.44
N PHE A 124 -12.11 -7.75 -7.05
CA PHE A 124 -11.01 -8.68 -6.82
C PHE A 124 -10.34 -9.05 -8.15
N ALA A 125 -9.05 -8.77 -8.25
CA ALA A 125 -8.14 -9.37 -9.21
C ALA A 125 -6.93 -9.90 -8.43
N GLN A 126 -6.53 -11.15 -8.69
CA GLN A 126 -5.37 -11.69 -8.00
C GLN A 126 -4.09 -10.99 -8.48
N LEU A 127 -3.29 -10.50 -7.53
CA LEU A 127 -1.97 -9.93 -7.78
C LEU A 127 -0.94 -10.65 -6.93
N SER A 128 0.13 -11.13 -7.57
CA SER A 128 1.28 -11.72 -6.89
C SER A 128 2.55 -10.97 -7.28
N SER A 129 2.97 -10.01 -6.45
CA SER A 129 4.24 -9.29 -6.59
C SER A 129 5.05 -9.34 -5.29
N LEU A 130 6.30 -8.86 -5.29
CA LEU A 130 7.08 -8.79 -4.05
C LEU A 130 6.54 -7.76 -3.06
N ALA A 131 6.08 -6.62 -3.56
CA ALA A 131 5.75 -5.48 -2.72
C ALA A 131 4.27 -5.44 -2.33
N VAL A 132 3.37 -5.90 -3.20
CA VAL A 132 1.92 -5.92 -2.99
C VAL A 132 1.33 -7.24 -3.46
N CYS A 133 0.46 -7.83 -2.65
CA CYS A 133 -0.34 -8.99 -3.04
C CYS A 133 -1.82 -8.75 -2.77
N VAL A 134 -2.66 -9.21 -3.69
CA VAL A 134 -4.11 -9.29 -3.51
C VAL A 134 -4.50 -10.75 -3.59
N ASN A 135 -4.74 -11.33 -2.41
CA ASN A 135 -5.05 -12.74 -2.25
C ASN A 135 -6.57 -12.97 -2.23
N PRO A 136 -7.04 -14.23 -2.43
CA PRO A 136 -8.47 -14.55 -2.51
C PRO A 136 -9.30 -13.93 -1.38
N GLY A 137 -10.48 -13.41 -1.74
CA GLY A 137 -11.35 -12.69 -0.80
C GLY A 137 -10.97 -11.22 -0.59
N SER A 138 -10.18 -10.64 -1.49
CA SER A 138 -9.68 -9.26 -1.39
C SER A 138 -8.81 -9.04 -0.15
N ALA A 139 -7.93 -10.00 0.11
CA ALA A 139 -6.94 -9.94 1.17
C ALA A 139 -5.72 -9.14 0.69
N PHE A 140 -5.74 -7.84 1.02
CA PHE A 140 -4.70 -6.89 0.65
C PHE A 140 -3.47 -7.07 1.53
N ASN A 141 -2.30 -7.16 0.90
CA ASN A 141 -1.00 -7.28 1.57
C ASN A 141 -0.01 -6.29 0.96
N SER A 142 0.73 -5.59 1.80
CA SER A 142 1.84 -4.72 1.42
C SER A 142 3.06 -5.10 2.24
N TYR A 143 4.19 -5.24 1.56
CA TYR A 143 5.49 -5.61 2.10
C TYR A 143 6.55 -4.53 1.83
N TRP A 144 6.12 -3.33 1.44
CA TRP A 144 7.02 -2.17 1.44
C TRP A 144 7.56 -1.97 2.86
N GLU A 145 8.89 -1.95 3.01
CA GLU A 145 9.51 -1.52 4.27
C GLU A 145 9.41 0.01 4.33
N MET A 146 8.74 0.54 5.37
CA MET A 146 8.48 1.98 5.50
C MET A 146 9.12 2.51 6.80
N PRO A 147 10.36 3.02 6.74
CA PRO A 147 11.07 3.54 7.91
C PRO A 147 10.48 4.85 8.44
N PHE A 148 10.60 5.06 9.75
CA PHE A 148 10.27 6.31 10.46
C PHE A 148 11.20 6.49 11.66
N ARG A 149 11.60 7.73 11.99
CA ARG A 149 12.64 8.00 13.01
C ARG A 149 12.08 8.42 14.35
N GLN A 150 10.88 8.98 14.38
CA GLN A 150 10.25 9.55 15.56
C GLN A 150 8.85 8.97 15.78
N ARG A 151 8.02 8.97 14.73
CA ARG A 151 6.63 8.55 14.84
C ARG A 151 6.04 8.10 13.50
N CYS A 152 5.18 7.10 13.51
CA CYS A 152 4.34 6.73 12.38
C CYS A 152 2.87 6.83 12.80
N ARG A 153 2.09 7.64 12.07
CA ARG A 153 0.64 7.67 12.22
C ARG A 153 -0.02 7.16 10.95
N ILE A 154 -0.97 6.24 11.08
CA ILE A 154 -1.75 5.69 9.97
C ILE A 154 -3.23 5.93 10.24
N THR A 155 -3.93 6.51 9.28
CA THR A 155 -5.37 6.78 9.40
C THR A 155 -6.13 6.28 8.17
N MET A 156 -7.37 5.86 8.37
CA MET A 156 -8.32 5.53 7.30
C MET A 156 -9.53 6.46 7.41
N THR A 157 -9.85 7.18 6.34
CA THR A 157 -11.05 8.03 6.27
C THR A 157 -12.07 7.43 5.34
N ASN A 158 -13.27 7.18 5.84
CA ASN A 158 -14.39 6.74 5.02
C ASN A 158 -15.15 7.96 4.50
N ILE A 159 -15.05 8.26 3.21
CA ILE A 159 -15.76 9.37 2.57
C ILE A 159 -17.08 8.94 1.91
N ALA A 160 -17.49 7.67 2.06
CA ALA A 160 -18.78 7.17 1.58
C ALA A 160 -19.94 7.58 2.50
N SER A 161 -21.17 7.35 2.02
CA SER A 161 -22.40 7.54 2.80
C SER A 161 -22.73 6.36 3.72
N GLU A 162 -22.06 5.22 3.56
CA GLU A 162 -22.27 3.99 4.31
C GLU A 162 -21.09 3.68 5.24
N ASP A 163 -21.37 3.01 6.35
CA ASP A 163 -20.33 2.47 7.22
C ASP A 163 -19.51 1.39 6.50
N MET A 164 -18.21 1.35 6.76
CA MET A 164 -17.34 0.26 6.31
C MET A 164 -16.88 -0.60 7.50
N VAL A 165 -16.59 -1.87 7.22
CA VAL A 165 -15.91 -2.78 8.16
C VAL A 165 -14.51 -3.00 7.62
N LEU A 166 -13.52 -2.89 8.50
CA LEU A 166 -12.12 -3.12 8.17
C LEU A 166 -11.53 -4.15 9.14
N TYR A 167 -11.04 -5.26 8.60
CA TYR A 167 -10.07 -6.09 9.30
C TYR A 167 -8.69 -5.64 8.85
N TYR A 168 -7.75 -5.53 9.78
CA TYR A 168 -6.40 -5.12 9.45
C TYR A 168 -5.38 -5.65 10.46
N GLN A 169 -4.13 -5.67 10.01
CA GLN A 169 -2.96 -5.89 10.84
C GLN A 169 -1.80 -5.06 10.29
N ILE A 170 -1.14 -4.31 11.17
CA ILE A 170 0.05 -3.51 10.84
C ILE A 170 1.21 -4.07 11.65
N ASN A 171 2.09 -4.81 10.98
CA ASN A 171 3.28 -5.39 11.56
C ASN A 171 4.47 -4.45 11.36
N TYR A 172 5.18 -4.17 12.44
CA TYR A 172 6.30 -3.24 12.45
C TYR A 172 7.39 -3.70 13.41
N THR A 173 8.54 -3.08 13.30
CA THR A 173 9.66 -3.30 14.21
C THR A 173 10.17 -1.97 14.74
N LEU A 174 10.52 -1.92 16.03
CA LEU A 174 11.19 -0.77 16.65
C LEU A 174 12.69 -1.05 16.74
N THR A 175 13.49 -0.17 16.17
CA THR A 175 14.95 -0.28 16.05
C THR A 175 15.53 1.05 15.58
N ASP A 176 16.85 1.21 15.65
CA ASP A 176 17.51 2.38 15.09
C ASP A 176 17.45 2.35 13.57
N VAL A 177 16.97 3.45 12.98
CA VAL A 177 16.85 3.64 11.53
C VAL A 177 18.11 4.32 10.99
N PRO A 178 18.80 3.75 9.98
CA PRO A 178 19.97 4.35 9.37
C PRO A 178 19.72 5.75 8.80
N GLU A 179 20.77 6.59 8.76
CA GLU A 179 20.67 7.96 8.22
C GLU A 179 20.33 7.98 6.72
N ASP A 180 20.75 6.96 5.97
CA ASP A 180 20.52 6.80 4.54
C ASP A 180 19.16 6.16 4.19
N ALA A 181 18.32 5.84 5.18
CA ALA A 181 16.97 5.33 4.95
C ALA A 181 16.00 6.47 4.53
N ALA A 182 15.39 6.33 3.35
CA ALA A 182 14.36 7.25 2.87
C ALA A 182 12.98 6.95 3.48
N TYR A 183 12.04 7.90 3.34
CA TYR A 183 10.65 7.71 3.72
C TYR A 183 9.81 7.25 2.53
N PHE A 184 8.93 6.29 2.76
CA PHE A 184 8.02 5.80 1.73
C PHE A 184 6.92 6.84 1.43
N HIS A 185 6.67 7.09 0.15
CA HIS A 185 5.63 8.00 -0.33
C HIS A 185 4.77 7.31 -1.38
N ALA A 186 3.48 7.66 -1.43
CA ALA A 186 2.58 7.22 -2.48
C ALA A 186 1.50 8.28 -2.73
N GLN A 187 1.26 8.58 -4.00
CA GLN A 187 0.29 9.57 -4.43
C GLN A 187 -0.72 8.92 -5.37
N PHE A 188 -1.99 9.30 -5.21
CA PHE A 188 -3.06 8.90 -6.11
C PHE A 188 -3.46 10.06 -7.04
N ARG A 189 -3.57 9.76 -8.34
CA ARG A 189 -4.11 10.66 -9.35
C ARG A 189 -5.20 9.94 -10.13
N ARG A 190 -6.18 10.70 -10.62
CA ARG A 190 -7.23 10.21 -11.52
C ARG A 190 -7.68 11.34 -12.43
N VAL A 191 -7.82 11.02 -13.70
CA VAL A 191 -8.36 11.93 -14.71
C VAL A 191 -9.42 11.16 -15.50
N ASN A 192 -10.62 11.74 -15.64
CA ASN A 192 -11.71 11.16 -16.43
C ASN A 192 -12.67 12.27 -16.90
N PRO A 193 -12.78 12.53 -18.22
CA PRO A 193 -12.04 11.87 -19.31
C PRO A 193 -10.57 12.31 -19.35
N LEU A 194 -9.70 11.46 -19.91
CA LEU A 194 -8.32 11.84 -20.21
C LEU A 194 -8.31 12.87 -21.35
N PRO A 195 -7.68 14.05 -21.19
CA PRO A 195 -7.55 15.03 -22.26
C PRO A 195 -6.80 14.46 -23.47
N TYR A 196 -7.25 14.81 -24.66
CA TYR A 196 -6.68 14.29 -25.90
C TYR A 196 -5.31 14.90 -26.17
N LYS A 197 -4.30 14.05 -26.42
CA LYS A 197 -2.90 14.42 -26.71
C LYS A 197 -2.16 15.15 -25.58
N ASP A 198 -2.64 15.02 -24.34
CA ASP A 198 -1.95 15.55 -23.16
C ASP A 198 -1.29 14.42 -22.34
N VAL A 199 -0.25 14.79 -21.59
CA VAL A 199 0.44 13.88 -20.69
C VAL A 199 -0.41 13.61 -19.46
N TYR A 200 -0.62 12.33 -19.14
CA TYR A 200 -1.12 11.93 -17.83
C TYR A 200 0.03 11.95 -16.82
N THR A 201 -0.03 12.87 -15.86
CA THR A 201 0.97 12.92 -14.78
C THR A 201 0.72 11.79 -13.79
N ILE A 202 1.72 10.95 -13.57
CA ILE A 202 1.68 9.86 -12.58
C ILE A 202 2.16 10.35 -11.21
N LEU A 203 3.29 11.07 -11.19
CA LEU A 203 3.93 11.62 -10.01
C LEU A 203 4.48 13.02 -10.33
N ASP A 204 4.26 13.98 -9.43
CA ASP A 204 4.85 15.32 -9.47
C ASP A 204 5.17 15.82 -8.04
N GLY A 205 5.77 17.01 -7.97
CA GLY A 205 6.01 17.71 -6.70
C GLY A 205 7.06 17.04 -5.80
N VAL A 206 7.86 16.13 -6.35
CA VAL A 206 8.98 15.51 -5.65
C VAL A 206 10.19 16.42 -5.79
N HIS A 207 10.77 16.76 -4.65
CA HIS A 207 12.01 17.53 -4.55
C HIS A 207 12.99 16.73 -3.69
N GLU A 208 14.28 17.06 -3.83
CA GLU A 208 15.39 16.39 -3.15
C GLU A 208 15.64 14.94 -3.63
N GLN A 209 16.59 14.27 -2.99
CA GLN A 209 17.07 12.95 -3.36
C GLN A 209 16.05 11.84 -3.03
N GLY A 210 15.79 10.95 -3.98
CA GLY A 210 14.90 9.81 -3.78
C GLY A 210 15.01 8.76 -4.89
N GLN A 211 14.09 7.80 -4.88
CA GLN A 211 13.99 6.75 -5.89
C GLN A 211 12.53 6.49 -6.22
N TYR A 212 12.21 6.44 -7.52
CA TYR A 212 10.91 5.98 -7.99
C TYR A 212 10.88 4.45 -8.02
N VAL A 213 9.99 3.83 -7.23
CA VAL A 213 10.03 2.37 -6.98
C VAL A 213 8.82 1.60 -7.48
N GLY A 214 7.81 2.25 -8.06
CA GLY A 214 6.69 1.52 -8.66
C GLY A 214 5.51 2.38 -9.11
N THR A 215 4.68 1.78 -9.96
CA THR A 215 3.44 2.33 -10.49
C THR A 215 2.36 1.27 -10.46
N TYR A 216 1.14 1.65 -10.09
CA TYR A 216 -0.08 0.92 -10.46
C TYR A 216 -0.93 1.81 -11.36
N LEU A 217 -1.45 1.25 -12.45
CA LEU A 217 -2.27 1.98 -13.42
C LEU A 217 -3.58 1.22 -13.65
N ALA A 218 -4.70 1.90 -13.44
CA ALA A 218 -6.04 1.41 -13.79
C ALA A 218 -6.56 2.22 -14.98
N TRP A 219 -6.82 1.55 -16.11
CA TRP A 219 -7.14 2.21 -17.38
C TRP A 219 -8.52 1.81 -17.92
N GLY A 220 -9.41 2.81 -18.09
CA GLY A 220 -10.73 2.61 -18.69
C GLY A 220 -10.76 3.00 -20.16
N VAL A 221 -11.05 2.05 -21.05
CA VAL A 221 -11.15 2.28 -22.51
C VAL A 221 -12.61 2.40 -22.93
N ASN A 222 -12.95 3.45 -23.69
CA ASN A 222 -14.31 3.70 -24.22
C ASN A 222 -14.40 3.59 -25.76
N ASN A 223 -13.39 3.03 -26.41
CA ASN A 223 -13.36 2.73 -27.84
C ASN A 223 -12.68 1.37 -28.08
N ASN A 224 -12.57 0.95 -29.33
CA ASN A 224 -11.95 -0.33 -29.73
C ASN A 224 -10.55 -0.18 -30.34
N GLY A 225 -9.94 1.01 -30.22
CA GLY A 225 -8.58 1.26 -30.66
C GLY A 225 -7.55 0.78 -29.64
N TRP A 226 -6.31 0.62 -30.10
CA TRP A 226 -5.19 0.37 -29.22
C TRP A 226 -4.90 1.61 -28.35
N TRP A 227 -4.78 1.40 -27.04
CA TRP A 227 -4.71 2.47 -26.04
C TRP A 227 -3.30 2.69 -25.47
N GLY A 228 -2.37 1.76 -25.69
CA GLY A 228 -1.07 1.74 -25.03
C GLY A 228 0.10 2.32 -25.82
N GLU A 229 -0.09 2.96 -26.98
CA GLU A 229 1.02 3.61 -27.73
C GLU A 229 1.73 4.72 -26.93
N GLY A 230 1.06 5.30 -25.93
CA GLY A 230 1.66 6.35 -25.11
C GLY A 230 2.87 5.84 -24.33
N GLU A 231 3.98 6.54 -24.42
CA GLU A 231 5.22 6.22 -23.73
C GLU A 231 5.31 6.87 -22.34
N ILE A 232 5.96 6.18 -21.41
CA ILE A 232 6.32 6.76 -20.11
C ILE A 232 7.44 7.78 -20.26
N LYS A 233 7.42 8.85 -19.46
CA LYS A 233 8.45 9.90 -19.45
C LYS A 233 8.86 10.23 -18.01
N PHE A 234 10.16 10.32 -17.75
CA PHE A 234 10.71 10.83 -16.50
C PHE A 234 11.56 12.07 -16.76
N TYR A 235 11.18 13.16 -16.10
CA TYR A 235 11.90 14.43 -16.07
C TYR A 235 12.62 14.48 -14.73
N LEU A 236 13.96 14.53 -14.75
CA LEU A 236 14.81 14.42 -13.57
C LEU A 236 15.59 15.72 -13.36
N ASP A 237 15.70 16.16 -12.10
CA ASP A 237 16.69 17.15 -11.63
C ASP A 237 16.92 18.38 -12.53
N GLY A 238 15.82 19.03 -12.96
CA GLY A 238 15.86 20.25 -13.79
C GLY A 238 15.60 20.02 -15.28
N ASP A 239 15.18 18.82 -15.68
CA ASP A 239 14.58 18.60 -17.00
C ASP A 239 13.31 19.44 -17.17
N ASP A 240 13.28 20.26 -18.22
CA ASP A 240 12.13 21.12 -18.56
C ASP A 240 11.39 20.60 -19.80
N GLU A 241 11.94 20.82 -20.99
CA GLU A 241 11.26 20.54 -22.27
C GLU A 241 11.31 19.05 -22.67
N PHE A 242 12.39 18.35 -22.31
CA PHE A 242 12.61 16.96 -22.74
C PHE A 242 12.96 16.07 -21.54
N PRO A 243 12.44 14.84 -21.48
CA PRO A 243 12.72 13.92 -20.37
C PRO A 243 14.08 13.24 -20.53
N THR A 244 14.78 13.02 -19.42
CA THR A 244 15.97 12.16 -19.37
C THR A 244 15.64 10.70 -19.74
N ILE A 245 14.45 10.20 -19.37
CA ILE A 245 14.01 8.84 -19.72
C ILE A 245 12.70 8.92 -20.52
N ALA A 246 12.71 8.38 -21.74
CA ALA A 246 11.53 8.17 -22.56
C ALA A 246 11.41 6.68 -22.91
N GLY A 247 10.22 6.10 -22.65
CA GLY A 247 9.89 4.73 -23.02
C GLY A 247 9.46 4.60 -24.49
N THR A 248 8.93 3.43 -24.83
CA THR A 248 8.50 3.10 -26.21
C THR A 248 7.01 2.80 -26.35
N GLY A 249 6.33 2.51 -25.25
CA GLY A 249 4.91 2.20 -25.16
C GLY A 249 4.49 1.93 -23.73
N THR A 250 3.20 1.93 -23.45
CA THR A 250 2.66 1.64 -22.12
C THR A 250 2.80 0.15 -21.82
N GLU A 251 2.54 -0.72 -22.78
CA GLU A 251 2.75 -2.16 -22.63
C GLU A 251 4.21 -2.51 -22.40
N ASP A 252 5.10 -1.84 -23.11
CA ASP A 252 6.54 -2.03 -22.97
C ASP A 252 7.00 -1.64 -21.55
N TYR A 253 6.44 -0.56 -20.99
CA TYR A 253 6.73 -0.13 -19.62
C TYR A 253 6.32 -1.17 -18.57
N PHE A 254 5.19 -1.86 -18.79
CA PHE A 254 4.75 -2.95 -17.91
C PHE A 254 5.40 -4.31 -18.26
N GLY A 255 6.39 -4.33 -19.18
CA GLY A 255 7.11 -5.53 -19.61
C GLY A 255 6.29 -6.51 -20.44
N GLY A 256 5.16 -6.05 -20.98
CA GLY A 256 4.46 -6.70 -22.07
C GLY A 256 5.10 -6.39 -23.41
N ALA A 257 4.41 -6.78 -24.47
CA ALA A 257 4.69 -6.40 -25.86
C ALA A 257 3.44 -6.69 -26.69
N TRP A 258 3.34 -6.09 -27.89
CA TRP A 258 2.30 -6.41 -28.88
C TRP A 258 0.88 -6.37 -28.27
N ASN A 259 0.54 -5.24 -27.65
CA ASN A 259 -0.74 -5.02 -27.00
C ASN A 259 -1.06 -6.00 -25.85
N PHE A 260 -0.08 -6.66 -25.23
CA PHE A 260 -0.30 -7.75 -24.27
C PHE A 260 -1.06 -8.96 -24.86
N GLU A 261 -1.11 -9.10 -26.19
CA GLU A 261 -1.90 -10.15 -26.82
C GLU A 261 -1.15 -11.48 -26.88
N HIS A 262 -1.76 -12.53 -26.32
CA HIS A 262 -1.26 -13.89 -26.47
C HIS A 262 -2.38 -14.93 -26.22
N PRO A 263 -3.02 -15.49 -27.27
CA PRO A 263 -2.73 -15.31 -28.70
C PRO A 263 -3.23 -13.97 -29.26
N GLN A 264 -2.84 -13.65 -30.51
CA GLN A 264 -3.28 -12.43 -31.21
C GLN A 264 -4.81 -12.27 -31.16
N GLY A 265 -5.27 -11.05 -30.86
CA GLY A 265 -6.66 -10.67 -30.66
C GLY A 265 -7.22 -10.96 -29.27
N GLN A 266 -6.41 -11.45 -28.32
CA GLN A 266 -6.82 -11.74 -26.95
C GLN A 266 -5.77 -11.25 -25.95
N TYR A 267 -6.18 -10.39 -25.01
CA TYR A 267 -5.30 -9.97 -23.92
C TYR A 267 -4.94 -11.15 -23.03
N GLY A 268 -3.63 -11.34 -22.81
CA GLY A 268 -3.08 -12.25 -21.83
C GLY A 268 -2.96 -11.55 -20.48
N THR A 269 -3.41 -12.21 -19.41
CA THR A 269 -3.07 -11.79 -18.04
C THR A 269 -1.72 -12.38 -17.66
N PHE A 270 -0.93 -11.63 -16.90
CA PHE A 270 0.34 -12.11 -16.36
C PHE A 270 0.57 -11.54 -14.96
N SER A 271 1.44 -12.18 -14.19
CA SER A 271 1.83 -11.71 -12.86
C SER A 271 3.22 -12.26 -12.57
N THR A 272 4.11 -11.37 -12.15
CA THR A 272 5.49 -11.69 -11.80
C THR A 272 5.87 -10.94 -10.51
N PRO A 273 7.03 -11.26 -9.89
CA PRO A 273 7.50 -10.55 -8.71
C PRO A 273 7.60 -9.01 -8.86
N TYR A 274 7.77 -8.49 -10.09
CA TYR A 274 8.05 -7.07 -10.35
C TYR A 274 7.06 -6.39 -11.31
N LEU A 275 6.36 -7.15 -12.14
CA LEU A 275 5.52 -6.69 -13.26
C LEU A 275 4.26 -7.55 -13.39
N GLY A 276 3.18 -7.00 -13.91
CA GLY A 276 1.89 -7.66 -14.11
C GLY A 276 0.87 -6.74 -14.75
#